data_AF-A0A2N1J449-F1
#
_entry.id   AF-A0A2N1J449-F1
#
_cell.length_a   1.000
_cell.length_b   1.000
_cell.length_c   1.000
_cell.angle_alpha   90.00
_cell.angle_beta   90.00
_cell.angle_gamma   90.00
#
_symmetry.space_group_name_H-M   'P 1'
#
loop_
_entity.id
_entity.type
_entity.pdbx_description
1 polymer ?
#
loop_
_entity_poly.entity_id
_entity_poly.type
_entity_poly.pdbx_seq_one_letter_code
_entity_poly.pdbx_strand_id
1 'polypeptide(L)' 'MEFDQEVKKEVAKIGMTATLGATVVTSMFMKNKLAKKTHIVAGAAFCGFALWHHLLYQPDKKKKKLKEK' A
#
# COMPACT_ATOMS: atom_id res chain seq x y z
N MET A 1 -23.73 -1.50 3.16
CA MET A 1 -22.59 -0.82 3.81
C MET A 1 -21.71 -0.26 2.71
N GLU A 2 -21.89 1.01 2.34
CA GLU A 2 -20.91 1.70 1.49
C GLU A 2 -19.64 1.84 2.32
N PHE A 3 -18.62 1.03 2.01
CA PHE A 3 -17.33 1.18 2.68
C PHE A 3 -16.78 2.57 2.33
N ASP A 4 -16.71 3.43 3.33
CA ASP A 4 -16.30 4.82 3.21
C ASP A 4 -14.91 4.90 2.58
N GLN A 5 -14.73 5.82 1.63
CA GLN A 5 -13.43 6.01 0.95
C GLN A 5 -12.35 6.43 1.93
N GLU A 6 -12.73 7.12 3.01
CA GLU A 6 -11.85 7.53 4.09
C GLU A 6 -11.32 6.32 4.86
N VAL A 7 -12.19 5.38 5.23
CA VAL A 7 -11.81 4.10 5.86
C VAL A 7 -10.83 3.33 4.97
N LYS A 8 -11.08 3.26 3.66
CA LYS A 8 -10.17 2.54 2.75
C LYS A 8 -8.79 3.21 2.63
N LYS A 9 -8.73 4.55 2.64
CA LYS A 9 -7.47 5.31 2.66
C LYS A 9 -6.70 5.06 3.95
N GLU A 10 -7.40 5.04 5.08
CA GLU A 10 -6.81 4.78 6.39
C GLU A 10 -6.27 3.36 6.49
N VAL A 11 -7.02 2.36 6.02
CA VAL A 11 -6.56 0.97 5.90
C VAL A 11 -5.32 0.87 5.00
N ALA A 12 -5.32 1.56 3.85
CA ALA A 12 -4.17 1.56 2.96
C ALA A 12 -2.93 2.16 3.64
N LYS A 13 -3.10 3.25 4.41
CA LYS A 13 -2.02 3.90 5.17
C LYS A 13 -1.48 3.00 6.29
N ILE A 14 -2.36 2.35 7.05
CA ILE A 14 -1.98 1.38 8.09
C ILE A 14 -1.23 0.20 7.45
N GLY A 15 -1.73 -0.33 6.33
CA GLY A 15 -1.10 -1.40 5.56
C GLY A 15 0.30 -1.02 5.06
N MET A 16 0.47 0.19 4.55
CA MET A 16 1.79 0.73 4.17
C MET A 16 2.75 0.76 5.36
N THR A 17 2.34 1.32 6.50
CA THR A 17 3.21 1.43 7.67
C THR A 17 3.60 0.05 8.23
N ALA A 18 2.64 -0.87 8.32
CA ALA A 18 2.89 -2.22 8.81
C ALA A 18 3.84 -3.00 7.89
N THR A 19 3.58 -2.97 6.58
CA THR A 19 4.45 -3.66 5.61
C THR A 19 5.83 -3.05 5.54
N LEU A 20 5.96 -1.72 5.61
CA LEU A 20 7.25 -1.01 5.69
C LEU A 20 8.05 -1.41 6.95
N GLY A 21 7.41 -1.46 8.11
CA GLY A 21 8.05 -1.91 9.34
C GLY A 21 8.58 -3.34 9.22
N ALA A 22 7.80 -4.24 8.60
CA ALA A 22 8.23 -5.60 8.33
C ALA A 22 9.42 -5.66 7.35
N THR A 23 9.43 -4.87 6.28
CA THR A 23 10.57 -4.79 5.35
C THR A 23 11.84 -4.28 6.04
N VAL A 24 11.73 -3.27 6.92
CA VAL A 24 12.86 -2.72 7.68
C VAL A 24 13.41 -3.73 8.69
N VAL A 25 12.55 -4.42 9.44
CA VAL A 25 13.01 -5.44 10.39
C VAL A 25 13.66 -6.61 9.64
N THR A 26 13.06 -7.07 8.54
CA THR A 26 13.60 -8.19 7.75
C THR A 26 14.87 -7.83 6.98
N SER A 27 15.11 -6.56 6.65
CA SER A 27 16.34 -6.13 5.95
C SER A 27 17.59 -6.36 6.81
N MET A 28 17.47 -6.25 8.13
CA MET A 28 18.57 -6.53 9.07
C MET A 28 18.97 -8.01 9.12
N PHE A 29 18.12 -8.92 8.63
CA PHE A 29 18.32 -10.38 8.70
C PHE A 29 18.39 -11.08 7.33
N MET A 30 18.83 -10.38 6.27
CA MET A 30 18.87 -10.91 4.89
C MET A 30 19.75 -12.15 4.65
N LYS A 31 20.65 -12.50 5.58
CA LYS A 31 21.48 -13.72 5.50
C LYS A 31 20.64 -15.00 5.64
N ASN A 32 19.48 -14.92 6.30
CA ASN A 32 18.56 -16.04 6.44
C ASN A 32 17.63 -16.15 5.22
N LYS A 33 17.51 -17.35 4.62
CA LYS A 33 16.66 -17.57 3.43
C LYS A 33 15.19 -17.23 3.69
N LEU A 34 14.68 -17.50 4.91
CA LEU A 34 13.32 -17.17 5.28
C LEU A 34 13.12 -15.65 5.33
N ALA A 35 13.97 -14.93 6.07
CA ALA A 35 13.91 -13.48 6.17
C ALA A 35 14.03 -12.79 4.81
N LYS A 36 14.87 -13.31 3.91
CA LYS A 36 14.98 -12.82 2.52
C LYS A 36 13.68 -12.97 1.75
N LYS A 37 13.00 -14.13 1.84
CA LYS A 37 11.68 -14.33 1.22
C LYS A 37 10.64 -13.39 1.82
N THR A 38 10.60 -13.27 3.15
CA THR A 38 9.67 -12.38 3.85
C THR A 38 9.90 -10.92 3.46
N HIS A 39 11.14 -10.47 3.33
CA HIS A 39 11.47 -9.11 2.89
C HIS A 39 10.91 -8.81 1.49
N ILE A 40 11.08 -9.75 0.55
CA ILE A 40 10.56 -9.59 -0.82
C ILE A 40 9.03 -9.53 -0.82
N VAL A 41 8.37 -10.42 -0.08
CA VAL A 41 6.90 -10.45 0.00
C VAL A 41 6.36 -9.19 0.68
N ALA A 42 6.97 -8.76 1.79
CA ALA A 42 6.60 -7.54 2.50
C ALA A 42 6.81 -6.29 1.62
N GLY A 43 7.90 -6.25 0.85
CA GLY A 43 8.17 -5.17 -0.10
C GLY A 43 7.16 -5.12 -1.25
N ALA A 44 6.79 -6.28 -1.80
CA ALA A 44 5.75 -6.36 -2.83
C ALA A 44 4.38 -5.91 -2.29
N ALA A 45 4.03 -6.32 -1.06
CA ALA A 45 2.81 -5.87 -0.39
C ALA A 45 2.82 -4.37 -0.12
N PHE A 46 3.95 -3.80 0.31
CA PHE A 46 4.12 -2.36 0.48
C PHE A 46 3.86 -1.59 -0.82
N CYS A 47 4.43 -2.04 -1.94
CA CYS A 47 4.17 -1.45 -3.26
C CYS A 47 2.69 -1.53 -3.64
N GLY A 48 2.03 -2.66 -3.36
CA GLY A 48 0.59 -2.84 -3.58
C GLY A 48 -0.24 -1.85 -2.76
N PHE A 49 0.02 -1.71 -1.46
CA PHE A 49 -0.66 -0.74 -0.61
C PHE A 49 -0.37 0.71 -1.00
N ALA A 50 0.86 1.03 -1.42
CA ALA A 50 1.21 2.36 -1.89
C ALA A 50 0.44 2.74 -3.17
N LEU A 51 0.36 1.82 -4.14
CA LEU A 51 -0.44 1.99 -5.36
C LEU A 51 -1.92 2.12 -5.03
N TRP A 52 -2.45 1.25 -4.16
CA TRP A 52 -3.84 1.31 -3.72
C TRP A 52 -4.15 2.63 -3.00
N HIS A 53 -3.32 3.05 -2.05
CA HIS A 53 -3.43 4.34 -1.35
C HIS A 53 -3.45 5.51 -2.35
N HIS A 54 -2.56 5.49 -3.35
CA HIS A 54 -2.52 6.54 -4.38
C HIS A 54 -3.78 6.57 -5.24
N LEU A 55 -4.27 5.41 -5.69
CA LEU A 55 -5.50 5.30 -6.49
C LEU A 55 -6.73 5.75 -5.70
N LEU A 56 -6.80 5.42 -4.41
CA LEU A 56 -7.89 5.83 -3.51
C LEU A 56 -7.85 7.32 -3.16
N TYR A 57 -6.69 7.96 -3.26
CA TYR A 57 -6.53 9.41 -3.19
C TYR A 57 -6.84 10.14 -4.51
N GLN A 58 -7.04 9.42 -5.63
CA GLN A 58 -7.43 9.99 -6.93
C GLN A 58 -8.94 9.86 -7.32
N PRO A 59 -9.95 9.98 -6.42
CA PRO A 59 -11.34 9.80 -6.82
C PRO A 59 -11.92 10.99 -7.65
N ASP A 60 -11.23 12.14 -7.72
CA ASP A 60 -11.81 13.35 -8.34
C ASP A 60 -11.24 13.74 -9.71
N LYS A 61 -10.03 13.30 -10.07
CA LYS A 61 -9.42 13.72 -11.35
C LYS A 61 -10.04 13.01 -12.57
N LYS A 62 -10.50 11.76 -12.42
CA LYS A 62 -11.21 11.04 -13.49
C LYS A 62 -12.64 11.54 -13.69
N LYS A 63 -13.33 12.01 -12.64
CA LYS A 63 -14.68 12.59 -12.77
C LYS A 63 -14.67 13.97 -13.44
N LYS A 64 -13.64 14.79 -13.21
CA LYS A 64 -13.47 16.08 -13.91
C LYS A 64 -13.22 15.94 -15.41
N LYS A 65 -12.33 15.02 -15.83
CA LYS A 65 -12.01 14.82 -17.26
C LYS A 65 -13.14 14.23 -18.12
N LEU A 66 -14.18 13.64 -17.51
CA LEU A 66 -15.32 13.08 -18.24
C LEU A 66 -16.49 14.09 -18.38
N LYS A 67 -16.50 15.18 -17.60
CA LYS A 67 -17.52 16.24 -17.68
C LYS A 67 -17.13 17.42 -18.57
N GLU A 68 -15.88 17.50 -19.04
CA GLU A 68 -15.36 18.54 -19.92
C GLU A 68 -15.18 18.06 -21.38
N LYS A 69 -15.80 16.95 -21.78
CA LYS A 69 -15.72 16.43 -23.15
C LYS A 69 -17.10 16.19 -23.75
#